data_AF-A0A3Q2D907-F1
#
_entry.id   AF-A0A3Q2D907-F1
#
_cell.length_a   1.000
_cell.length_b   1.000
_cell.length_c   1.000
_cell.angle_alpha   90.00
_cell.angle_beta   90.00
_cell.angle_gamma   90.00
#
_symmetry.space_group_name_H-M   'P 1'
#
loop_
_entity.id
_entity.type
_entity.pdbx_description
1 polymer ?
#
loop_
_entity_poly.entity_id
_entity_poly.type
_entity_poly.pdbx_seq_one_letter_code
_entity_poly.pdbx_strand_id
1 'polypeptide(L)'
;MGASYGKKKSYSIGHEPLPRQQCMKQPNGRGSTYSGLQQHRSEDVHRRPSPVSSYVPPPDYMDEDEDEDLIKPKKLVNPVKASRSHQELHRELLSSCKRGGSSVETKSELQRVLESRKRDQMIRQRKQEEEAHRKISPLEAELLKRHMKLEELERQEEQQREENLKAPEFVKVRENLRRTSFQADEKKA
;
A
#
# COMPACT_ATOMS: atom_id res chain seq x y z
N MET A 1 0.34 -12.50 -55.61
CA MET A 1 -0.93 -13.14 -55.21
C MET A 1 -0.64 -14.17 -54.12
N GLY A 2 -1.10 -13.95 -52.89
CA GLY A 2 -0.94 -14.91 -51.80
C GLY A 2 -2.13 -14.76 -50.85
N ALA A 3 -2.97 -15.79 -50.80
CA ALA A 3 -4.26 -15.77 -50.13
C ALA A 3 -4.13 -15.81 -48.60
N SER A 4 -5.07 -15.13 -47.96
CA SER A 4 -5.27 -15.03 -46.51
C SER A 4 -6.01 -16.25 -45.96
N TYR A 5 -5.63 -16.70 -44.77
CA TYR A 5 -6.42 -17.66 -43.99
C TYR A 5 -6.74 -17.06 -42.63
N GLY A 6 -7.93 -16.48 -42.52
CA GLY A 6 -8.51 -16.02 -41.27
C GLY A 6 -9.06 -17.20 -40.46
N LYS A 7 -8.54 -17.39 -39.23
CA LYS A 7 -9.11 -18.35 -38.28
C LYS A 7 -10.42 -17.79 -37.73
N LYS A 8 -11.55 -18.34 -38.18
CA LYS A 8 -12.87 -18.08 -37.60
C LYS A 8 -12.94 -18.79 -36.24
N LYS A 9 -13.08 -18.03 -35.15
CA LYS A 9 -13.50 -18.55 -33.84
C LYS A 9 -15.03 -18.60 -33.85
N SER A 10 -15.60 -19.80 -33.94
CA SER A 10 -17.02 -20.03 -33.69
C SER A 10 -17.27 -19.96 -32.19
N TYR A 11 -18.05 -18.98 -31.77
CA TYR A 11 -18.60 -18.90 -30.41
C TYR A 11 -19.74 -19.92 -30.31
N SER A 12 -19.59 -20.92 -29.44
CA SER A 12 -20.70 -21.81 -29.08
C SER A 12 -21.53 -21.14 -27.99
N ILE A 13 -22.77 -20.79 -28.35
CA ILE A 13 -23.85 -20.41 -27.45
C ILE A 13 -24.20 -21.62 -26.56
N GLY A 14 -24.40 -21.38 -25.27
CA GLY A 14 -25.07 -22.33 -24.37
C GLY A 14 -24.24 -22.76 -23.17
N HIS A 15 -24.17 -21.91 -22.14
CA HIS A 15 -24.11 -22.45 -20.78
C HIS A 15 -25.04 -21.62 -19.89
N GLU A 16 -26.11 -22.27 -19.46
CA GLU A 16 -27.08 -21.81 -18.48
C GLU A 16 -26.39 -21.61 -17.12
N PRO A 17 -26.71 -20.57 -16.33
CA PRO A 17 -26.20 -20.43 -14.97
C PRO A 17 -27.16 -21.11 -13.97
N LEU A 18 -26.71 -22.20 -13.35
CA LEU A 18 -27.41 -22.84 -12.23
C LEU A 18 -27.34 -22.00 -10.95
N PRO A 19 -28.36 -22.06 -10.06
CA PRO A 19 -28.56 -21.10 -8.98
C PRO A 19 -27.67 -21.34 -7.76
N ARG A 20 -27.49 -20.25 -7.02
CA ARG A 20 -26.72 -20.13 -5.77
C ARG A 20 -27.07 -21.22 -4.76
N GLN A 21 -26.05 -21.96 -4.32
CA GLN A 21 -26.11 -22.71 -3.07
C GLN A 21 -25.32 -21.96 -1.98
N GLN A 22 -26.06 -21.42 -1.02
CA GLN A 22 -25.54 -20.92 0.24
C GLN A 22 -25.19 -22.13 1.10
N CYS A 23 -23.91 -22.34 1.45
CA CYS A 23 -23.54 -23.36 2.41
C CYS A 23 -22.39 -22.88 3.31
N MET A 24 -22.78 -22.59 4.55
CA MET A 24 -22.09 -22.81 5.82
C MET A 24 -20.61 -22.39 5.96
N LYS A 25 -20.42 -21.39 6.81
CA LYS A 25 -19.17 -21.15 7.54
C LYS A 25 -18.75 -22.42 8.29
N GLN A 26 -17.50 -22.84 8.14
CA GLN A 26 -16.74 -23.56 9.17
C GLN A 26 -15.30 -23.04 9.18
N PRO A 27 -14.76 -22.67 10.35
CA PRO A 27 -13.33 -22.40 10.54
C PRO A 27 -12.63 -23.74 10.80
N ASN A 28 -11.42 -23.94 10.25
CA ASN A 28 -10.37 -24.85 10.72
C ASN A 28 -9.27 -24.83 9.64
N GLY A 29 -8.00 -24.51 9.92
CA GLY A 29 -7.23 -25.09 11.01
C GLY A 29 -6.72 -26.47 10.58
N ARG A 30 -5.59 -26.49 9.85
CA ARG A 30 -4.64 -27.61 9.62
C ARG A 30 -3.55 -27.02 8.73
N GLY A 31 -2.31 -26.83 9.18
CA GLY A 31 -1.48 -27.83 9.82
C GLY A 31 -0.65 -28.51 8.74
N SER A 32 0.32 -27.79 8.17
CA SER A 32 1.30 -28.37 7.23
C SER A 32 2.36 -29.10 8.05
N THR A 33 2.19 -30.42 8.10
CA THR A 33 3.09 -31.37 8.73
C THR A 33 4.15 -31.81 7.71
N TYR A 34 5.40 -31.86 8.18
CA TYR A 34 6.51 -32.68 7.66
C TYR A 34 7.25 -32.26 6.38
N SER A 35 8.40 -31.60 6.58
CA SER A 35 9.74 -31.98 6.06
C SER A 35 10.76 -30.96 6.63
N GLY A 36 11.58 -31.23 7.64
CA GLY A 36 12.17 -32.51 8.00
C GLY A 36 13.53 -32.71 7.35
N LEU A 37 14.38 -31.68 7.27
CA LEU A 37 15.83 -31.87 7.12
C LEU A 37 16.58 -31.01 8.14
N GLN A 38 16.88 -31.70 9.22
CA GLN A 38 17.97 -31.48 10.14
C GLN A 38 19.27 -31.16 9.37
N GLN A 39 19.72 -29.91 9.43
CA GLN A 39 21.14 -29.58 9.35
C GLN A 39 21.58 -29.16 10.75
N HIS A 40 22.26 -30.09 11.42
CA HIS A 40 23.06 -29.81 12.60
C HIS A 40 24.08 -28.71 12.29
N ARG A 41 24.06 -27.61 13.05
CA ARG A 41 25.25 -27.13 13.78
C ARG A 41 24.92 -25.93 14.68
N SER A 42 24.88 -26.23 15.97
CA SER A 42 25.49 -25.45 17.05
C SER A 42 24.94 -24.04 17.32
N GLU A 43 23.75 -23.98 17.92
CA GLU A 43 23.51 -22.99 18.96
C GLU A 43 24.09 -23.54 20.28
N ASP A 44 25.24 -23.02 20.72
CA ASP A 44 25.65 -23.18 22.11
C ASP A 44 24.90 -22.15 22.95
N VAL A 45 23.71 -22.62 23.35
CA VAL A 45 22.88 -22.12 24.44
C VAL A 45 23.73 -21.93 25.68
N HIS A 46 23.54 -20.80 26.37
CA HIS A 46 23.91 -20.58 27.75
C HIS A 46 23.70 -21.85 28.59
N ARG A 47 24.79 -22.58 28.88
CA ARG A 47 24.76 -23.72 29.78
C ARG A 47 24.59 -23.21 31.21
N ARG A 48 23.34 -23.03 31.64
CA ARG A 48 23.00 -23.03 33.06
C ARG A 48 23.41 -24.38 33.65
N PRO A 49 24.24 -24.44 34.70
CA PRO A 49 24.54 -25.71 35.35
C PRO A 49 23.35 -26.14 36.19
N SER A 50 22.81 -27.34 35.93
CA SER A 50 21.82 -28.02 36.78
C SER A 50 22.47 -28.40 38.12
N PRO A 51 21.80 -28.21 39.26
CA PRO A 51 22.31 -28.63 40.56
C PRO A 51 22.14 -30.15 40.68
N VAL A 52 23.01 -30.78 41.48
CA VAL A 52 23.00 -32.21 41.83
C VAL A 52 23.69 -33.14 40.80
N SER A 53 25.02 -33.07 40.80
CA SER A 53 25.86 -34.27 40.66
C SER A 53 27.15 -34.09 41.45
N SER A 54 27.15 -34.65 42.67
CA SER A 54 28.31 -35.15 43.40
C SER A 54 29.47 -34.16 43.67
N TYR A 55 29.39 -33.53 44.85
CA TYR A 55 30.46 -33.07 45.73
C TYR A 55 31.92 -33.37 45.28
N VAL A 56 32.60 -32.34 44.77
CA VAL A 56 34.05 -32.18 44.95
C VAL A 56 34.24 -30.74 45.40
N PRO A 57 34.80 -30.48 46.60
CA PRO A 57 35.11 -29.11 46.98
C PRO A 57 36.14 -28.57 45.98
N PRO A 58 35.96 -27.36 45.43
CA PRO A 58 37.04 -26.68 44.73
C PRO A 58 38.26 -26.64 45.66
N PRO A 59 39.47 -26.99 45.18
CA PRO A 59 40.65 -26.88 46.01
C PRO A 59 40.79 -25.42 46.46
N ASP A 60 40.94 -25.24 47.76
CA ASP A 60 41.20 -23.96 48.40
C ASP A 60 42.65 -23.58 48.12
N TYR A 61 42.94 -23.22 46.87
CA TYR A 61 44.17 -22.51 46.56
C TYR A 61 43.89 -21.05 46.86
N MET A 62 44.41 -20.63 48.01
CA MET A 62 44.63 -19.25 48.38
C MET A 62 45.21 -18.50 47.18
N ASP A 63 44.38 -17.76 46.44
CA ASP A 63 44.77 -16.82 45.38
C ASP A 63 45.01 -15.43 46.01
N GLU A 64 45.65 -15.40 47.17
CA GLU A 64 46.13 -14.17 47.79
C GLU A 64 47.65 -14.30 47.96
N ASP A 65 48.35 -13.66 47.03
CA ASP A 65 49.65 -13.01 47.25
C ASP A 65 50.95 -13.83 47.19
N GLU A 66 51.05 -14.88 46.34
CA GLU A 66 52.35 -15.54 46.02
C GLU A 66 52.86 -15.32 44.59
N ASP A 67 52.27 -14.39 43.84
CA ASP A 67 52.58 -14.13 42.43
C ASP A 67 53.14 -12.71 42.16
N GLU A 68 53.60 -12.00 43.19
CA GLU A 68 54.04 -10.60 43.08
C GLU A 68 55.35 -10.44 42.27
N ASP A 69 56.13 -11.51 42.08
CA ASP A 69 57.43 -11.50 41.37
C ASP A 69 57.42 -12.20 39.98
N LEU A 70 56.28 -12.73 39.52
CA LEU A 70 56.18 -13.32 38.17
C LEU A 70 55.74 -12.29 37.13
N ILE A 71 56.62 -11.95 36.19
CA ILE A 71 56.26 -11.12 35.02
C ILE A 71 55.28 -11.89 34.13
N LYS A 72 53.98 -11.66 34.35
CA LYS A 72 52.92 -12.21 33.49
C LYS A 72 52.94 -11.49 32.13
N PRO A 73 52.94 -12.21 31.00
CA PRO A 73 52.91 -11.57 29.69
C PRO A 73 51.65 -10.70 29.56
N LYS A 74 51.86 -9.41 29.28
CA LYS A 74 50.78 -8.43 29.14
C LYS A 74 49.86 -8.85 28.00
N LYS A 75 48.58 -9.09 28.30
CA LYS A 75 47.58 -9.38 27.28
C LYS A 75 47.48 -8.18 26.34
N LEU A 76 47.98 -8.34 25.12
CA LEU A 76 47.90 -7.32 24.09
C LEU A 76 46.43 -7.10 23.74
N VAL A 77 45.99 -5.85 23.77
CA VAL A 77 44.61 -5.53 23.43
C VAL A 77 44.45 -5.70 21.92
N ASN A 78 43.50 -6.52 21.51
CA ASN A 78 43.19 -6.74 20.10
C ASN A 78 42.74 -5.40 19.47
N PRO A 79 43.46 -4.84 18.48
CA PRO A 79 43.15 -3.53 17.91
C PRO A 79 41.74 -3.44 17.30
N VAL A 80 41.22 -4.54 16.76
CA VAL A 80 39.85 -4.65 16.22
C VAL A 80 38.80 -4.54 17.33
N LYS A 81 39.11 -5.07 18.51
CA LYS A 81 38.24 -4.98 19.70
C LYS A 81 38.50 -3.71 20.51
N ALA A 82 39.66 -3.08 20.41
CA ALA A 82 39.92 -1.79 21.03
C ALA A 82 39.16 -0.65 20.32
N SER A 83 39.02 -0.72 19.00
CA SER A 83 38.32 0.29 18.22
C SER A 83 36.80 0.14 18.28
N ARG A 84 36.14 1.02 19.04
CA ARG A 84 34.68 1.08 19.12
C ARG A 84 34.02 1.32 17.75
N SER A 85 34.58 2.24 16.97
CA SER A 85 34.08 2.56 15.62
C SER A 85 34.00 1.31 14.72
N HIS A 86 35.05 0.48 14.73
CA HIS A 86 35.05 -0.75 13.94
C HIS A 86 33.98 -1.75 14.39
N GLN A 87 33.80 -1.90 15.71
CA GLN A 87 32.75 -2.78 16.24
C GLN A 87 31.34 -2.27 15.90
N GLU A 88 31.13 -0.96 15.95
CA GLU A 88 29.85 -0.34 15.62
C GLU A 88 29.51 -0.54 14.14
N LEU A 89 30.49 -0.37 13.24
CA LEU A 89 30.33 -0.68 11.83
C LEU A 89 29.99 -2.16 11.61
N HIS A 90 30.70 -3.08 12.26
CA HIS A 90 30.40 -4.52 12.15
C HIS A 90 28.96 -4.84 12.60
N ARG A 91 28.53 -4.25 13.72
CA ARG A 91 27.16 -4.40 14.22
C ARG A 91 26.14 -3.83 13.24
N GLU A 92 26.40 -2.67 12.64
CA GLU A 92 25.53 -2.05 11.65
C GLU A 92 25.40 -2.90 10.39
N LEU A 93 26.52 -3.39 9.85
CA LEU A 93 26.56 -4.28 8.68
C LEU A 93 25.79 -5.59 8.93
N LEU A 94 25.96 -6.21 10.11
CA LEU A 94 25.16 -7.38 10.47
C LEU A 94 23.68 -7.04 10.62
N SER A 95 23.37 -5.86 11.15
CA SER A 95 22.00 -5.41 11.36
C SER A 95 21.29 -5.08 10.04
N SER A 96 22.00 -4.49 9.07
CA SER A 96 21.47 -4.23 7.73
C SER A 96 21.24 -5.56 7.01
N CYS A 97 22.19 -6.49 7.00
CA CYS A 97 21.98 -7.80 6.40
C CYS A 97 20.83 -8.60 7.05
N LYS A 98 20.70 -8.60 8.39
CA LYS A 98 19.64 -9.34 9.10
C LYS A 98 18.26 -8.71 9.00
N ARG A 99 18.13 -7.38 9.03
CA ARG A 99 16.81 -6.70 8.97
C ARG A 99 16.28 -6.48 7.55
N GLY A 100 16.85 -7.15 6.55
CA GLY A 100 16.40 -7.02 5.17
C GLY A 100 16.92 -5.75 4.48
N GLY A 101 18.11 -5.30 4.88
CA GLY A 101 18.93 -4.28 4.24
C GLY A 101 19.32 -4.73 2.83
N SER A 102 18.33 -4.62 1.96
CA SER A 102 18.47 -4.51 0.53
C SER A 102 19.25 -3.24 0.23
N SER A 103 20.57 -3.27 0.33
CA SER A 103 21.34 -2.51 -0.64
C SER A 103 20.84 -2.97 -2.01
N VAL A 104 20.34 -2.04 -2.83
CA VAL A 104 19.70 -2.35 -4.12
C VAL A 104 20.62 -3.18 -5.03
N GLU A 105 21.92 -3.19 -4.74
CA GLU A 105 22.97 -3.90 -5.45
C GLU A 105 23.19 -5.36 -5.00
N THR A 106 22.71 -5.78 -3.82
CA THR A 106 22.97 -7.15 -3.31
C THR A 106 21.86 -8.17 -3.58
N LYS A 107 20.72 -7.72 -4.11
CA LYS A 107 19.62 -8.62 -4.48
C LYS A 107 19.93 -9.34 -5.78
N SER A 108 19.71 -10.65 -5.80
CA SER A 108 19.78 -11.45 -7.03
C SER A 108 18.80 -10.92 -8.08
N GLU A 109 19.14 -11.10 -9.36
CA GLU A 109 18.31 -10.63 -10.47
C GLU A 109 16.88 -11.19 -10.39
N LEU A 110 16.74 -12.49 -10.11
CA LEU A 110 15.45 -13.14 -9.94
C LEU A 110 14.61 -12.49 -8.83
N GLN A 111 15.23 -12.16 -7.69
CA GLN A 111 14.52 -11.50 -6.60
C GLN A 111 14.05 -10.10 -7.00
N ARG A 112 14.89 -9.32 -7.70
CA ARG A 112 14.49 -8.01 -8.22
C ARG A 112 13.33 -8.13 -9.20
N VAL A 113 13.36 -9.13 -10.10
CA VAL A 113 12.28 -9.39 -11.07
C VAL A 113 10.98 -9.76 -10.36
N LEU A 114 11.01 -10.63 -9.35
CA LEU A 114 9.83 -11.01 -8.58
C LEU A 114 9.25 -9.83 -7.80
N GLU A 115 10.10 -9.02 -7.15
CA GLU A 115 9.68 -7.80 -6.46
C GLU A 115 9.07 -6.78 -7.44
N SER A 116 9.69 -6.57 -8.60
CA SER A 116 9.16 -5.70 -9.66
C SER A 116 7.80 -6.19 -10.12
N ARG A 117 7.67 -7.48 -10.45
CA ARG A 117 6.41 -8.08 -10.89
C ARG A 117 5.30 -7.89 -9.86
N LYS A 118 5.61 -8.03 -8.57
CA LYS A 118 4.67 -7.80 -7.47
C LYS A 118 4.25 -6.34 -7.40
N ARG A 119 5.19 -5.39 -7.49
CA ARG A 119 4.88 -3.95 -7.56
C ARG A 119 4.00 -3.62 -8.76
N ASP A 120 4.35 -4.13 -9.94
CA ASP A 120 3.61 -3.89 -11.18
C ASP A 120 2.20 -4.47 -11.13
N GLN A 121 2.01 -5.60 -10.45
CA GLN A 121 0.67 -6.15 -10.22
C GLN A 121 -0.17 -5.24 -9.33
N MET A 122 0.38 -4.73 -8.22
CA MET A 122 -0.33 -3.82 -7.33
C MET A 122 -0.66 -2.49 -8.03
N ILE A 123 0.29 -1.94 -8.80
CA ILE A 123 0.06 -0.72 -9.59
C ILE A 123 -1.06 -0.94 -10.61
N ARG A 124 -1.08 -2.08 -11.31
CA ARG A 124 -2.16 -2.40 -12.25
C ARG A 124 -3.52 -2.53 -11.57
N GLN A 125 -3.59 -3.19 -10.42
CA GLN A 125 -4.85 -3.29 -9.66
C GLN A 125 -5.35 -1.91 -9.23
N ARG A 126 -4.48 -1.11 -8.60
CA ARG A 126 -4.82 0.26 -8.19
C ARG A 126 -5.23 1.11 -9.39
N LYS A 127 -4.55 1.00 -10.52
CA LYS A 127 -4.90 1.72 -11.74
C LYS A 127 -6.26 1.29 -12.28
N GLN A 128 -6.61 0.00 -12.25
CA GLN A 128 -7.93 -0.47 -12.67
C GLN A 128 -9.05 0.03 -11.75
N GLU A 129 -8.80 0.05 -10.44
CA GLU A 129 -9.72 0.61 -9.44
C GLU A 129 -9.89 2.12 -9.65
N GLU A 130 -8.79 2.87 -9.72
CA GLU A 130 -8.82 4.30 -10.04
C GLU A 130 -9.46 4.57 -11.40
N GLU A 131 -9.21 3.75 -12.42
CA GLU A 131 -9.85 3.91 -13.72
C GLU A 131 -11.35 3.65 -13.62
N ALA A 132 -11.79 2.62 -12.88
CA ALA A 132 -13.20 2.36 -12.61
C ALA A 132 -13.90 3.51 -11.85
N HIS A 133 -13.18 4.17 -10.94
CA HIS A 133 -13.65 5.36 -10.23
C HIS A 133 -13.53 6.65 -11.07
N ARG A 134 -12.54 6.75 -11.96
CA ARG A 134 -12.25 7.94 -12.79
C ARG A 134 -13.04 7.96 -14.10
N LYS A 135 -13.58 6.84 -14.59
CA LYS A 135 -14.66 6.93 -15.60
C LYS A 135 -15.81 7.53 -14.83
N ILE A 136 -15.91 8.85 -14.91
CA ILE A 136 -17.07 9.63 -14.45
C ILE A 136 -18.28 8.78 -14.82
N SER A 137 -19.02 8.35 -13.79
CA SER A 137 -20.20 7.53 -14.02
C SER A 137 -21.06 8.23 -15.06
N PRO A 138 -21.70 7.52 -16.03
CA PRO A 138 -22.57 8.17 -17.00
C PRO A 138 -23.57 9.16 -16.35
N LEU A 139 -24.01 8.86 -15.13
CA LEU A 139 -24.82 9.74 -14.28
C LEU A 139 -24.06 10.99 -13.80
N GLU A 140 -22.83 10.84 -13.32
CA GLU A 140 -22.00 11.95 -12.84
C GLU A 140 -21.65 12.92 -13.98
N ALA A 141 -21.45 12.41 -15.20
CA ALA A 141 -21.25 13.24 -16.39
C ALA A 141 -22.49 14.05 -16.73
N GLU A 142 -23.68 13.44 -16.62
CA GLU A 142 -24.96 14.13 -16.82
C GLU A 142 -25.23 15.20 -15.75
N LEU A 143 -24.90 14.90 -14.49
CA LEU A 143 -24.99 15.86 -13.38
C LEU A 143 -24.09 17.06 -13.61
N LEU A 144 -22.84 16.85 -14.04
CA LEU A 144 -21.92 17.94 -14.36
C LEU A 144 -22.45 18.80 -15.50
N LYS A 145 -22.98 18.19 -16.57
CA LYS A 145 -23.62 18.92 -17.68
C LYS A 145 -24.81 19.75 -17.19
N ARG A 146 -25.68 19.19 -16.35
CA ARG A 146 -26.81 19.93 -15.76
C ARG A 146 -26.33 21.10 -14.91
N HIS A 147 -25.29 20.89 -14.10
CA HIS A 147 -24.73 21.94 -13.26
C HIS A 147 -24.19 23.09 -14.09
N MET A 148 -23.36 22.81 -15.11
CA MET A 148 -22.85 23.84 -16.02
C MET A 148 -23.97 24.59 -16.74
N LYS A 149 -25.05 23.90 -17.15
CA LYS A 149 -26.19 24.55 -17.79
C LYS A 149 -26.95 25.48 -16.83
N LEU A 150 -27.11 25.07 -15.57
CA LEU A 150 -27.76 25.91 -14.56
C LEU A 150 -26.92 27.13 -14.23
N GLU A 151 -25.60 26.97 -14.08
CA GLU A 151 -24.65 28.07 -13.86
C GLU A 151 -24.69 29.09 -15.01
N GLU A 152 -24.77 28.63 -16.26
CA GLU A 152 -24.90 29.52 -17.42
C GLU A 152 -26.22 30.30 -17.41
N LEU A 153 -27.33 29.65 -17.04
CA LEU A 153 -28.64 30.31 -16.92
C LEU A 153 -28.67 31.34 -15.80
N GLU A 154 -28.09 31.00 -14.64
CA GLU A 154 -27.99 31.91 -13.50
C GLU A 154 -27.17 33.16 -13.87
N ARG A 155 -26.04 32.96 -14.56
CA ARG A 155 -25.22 34.07 -15.08
C ARG A 155 -25.98 34.93 -16.09
N GLN A 156 -26.77 34.32 -16.98
CA GLN A 156 -27.59 35.06 -17.93
C GLN A 156 -28.71 35.85 -17.24
N GLU A 157 -29.33 35.28 -16.21
CA GLU A 157 -30.36 35.98 -15.41
C GLU A 157 -29.75 37.17 -14.65
N GLU A 158 -28.58 37.00 -14.05
CA GLU A 158 -27.87 38.07 -13.36
C GLU A 158 -27.51 39.21 -14.33
N GLN A 159 -27.01 38.89 -15.52
CA GLN A 159 -26.76 39.88 -16.58
C GLN A 159 -28.04 40.61 -17.00
N GLN A 160 -29.14 39.89 -17.21
CA GLN A 160 -30.42 40.51 -17.55
C GLN A 160 -30.94 41.41 -16.43
N ARG A 161 -30.77 41.01 -15.16
CA ARG A 161 -31.13 41.85 -14.01
C ARG A 161 -30.29 43.12 -13.97
N GLU A 162 -28.98 43.01 -14.18
CA GLU A 162 -28.07 44.17 -14.23
C GLU A 162 -28.43 45.12 -15.38
N GLU A 163 -28.68 44.57 -16.58
CA GLU A 163 -29.14 45.33 -17.74
C GLU A 163 -30.49 46.01 -17.49
N ASN A 164 -31.42 45.33 -16.80
CA ASN A 164 -32.72 45.90 -16.42
C ASN A 164 -32.58 47.05 -15.41
N LEU A 165 -31.67 46.92 -14.43
CA LEU A 165 -31.35 48.00 -13.48
C LEU A 165 -30.73 49.21 -14.20
N LYS A 166 -29.91 48.99 -15.22
CA LYS A 166 -29.31 50.03 -16.06
C LYS A 166 -30.29 50.65 -17.06
N ALA A 167 -31.45 50.01 -17.31
CA ALA A 167 -32.41 50.47 -18.29
C ALA A 167 -33.11 51.78 -17.87
N PRO A 168 -33.39 52.69 -18.82
CA PRO A 168 -34.14 53.91 -18.52
C PRO A 168 -35.53 53.66 -17.94
N GLU A 169 -36.02 54.57 -17.08
CA GLU A 169 -37.32 54.44 -16.39
C GLU A 169 -38.50 54.17 -17.32
N PHE A 170 -38.58 54.84 -18.48
CA PHE A 170 -39.69 54.64 -19.41
C PHE A 170 -39.74 53.22 -20.00
N VAL A 171 -38.59 52.54 -20.11
CA VAL A 171 -38.52 51.14 -20.56
C VAL A 171 -39.11 50.22 -19.49
N LYS A 172 -38.75 50.45 -18.22
CA LYS A 172 -39.26 49.70 -17.06
C LYS A 172 -40.78 49.88 -16.88
N VAL A 173 -41.26 51.13 -16.94
CA VAL A 173 -42.70 51.44 -16.87
C VAL A 173 -43.47 50.75 -17.99
N ARG A 174 -42.95 50.76 -19.23
CA ARG A 174 -43.57 50.08 -20.37
C ARG A 174 -43.62 48.56 -20.20
N GLU A 175 -42.58 47.94 -19.68
CA GLU A 175 -42.56 46.50 -19.40
C GLU A 175 -43.58 46.12 -18.31
N ASN A 176 -43.63 46.90 -17.22
CA ASN A 176 -44.59 46.69 -16.14
C ASN A 176 -46.04 46.79 -16.63
N LEU A 177 -46.36 47.76 -17.48
CA LEU A 177 -47.68 47.86 -18.11
C LEU A 177 -48.01 46.65 -19.00
N ARG A 178 -47.02 46.10 -19.73
CA ARG A 178 -47.22 44.86 -20.51
C ARG A 178 -47.48 43.66 -19.60
N ARG A 179 -46.72 43.50 -18.51
CA ARG A 179 -46.90 42.38 -17.57
C ARG A 179 -48.29 42.40 -16.92
N THR A 180 -48.79 43.57 -16.56
CA THR A 180 -50.12 43.71 -15.93
C THR A 180 -51.26 43.58 -16.94
N SER A 181 -51.07 43.95 -18.21
CA SER A 181 -52.11 43.72 -19.24
C SER A 181 -52.36 42.23 -19.49
N PHE A 182 -51.32 41.40 -19.55
CA PHE A 182 -51.49 39.95 -19.72
C PHE A 182 -52.17 39.29 -18.51
N GLN A 183 -51.90 39.74 -17.28
CA GLN A 183 -52.61 39.24 -16.08
C GLN A 183 -54.08 39.68 -16.00
N ALA A 184 -54.45 40.79 -16.65
CA ALA A 184 -55.83 41.25 -16.71
C ALA A 184 -56.66 40.38 -17.68
N ASP A 185 -56.04 39.85 -18.73
CA ASP A 185 -56.67 38.95 -19.69
C ASP A 185 -56.86 37.53 -19.12
N GLU A 186 -55.91 37.01 -18.35
CA GLU A 186 -56.06 35.68 -17.69
C GLU A 186 -57.10 35.67 -16.56
N LYS A 187 -57.41 36.81 -15.95
CA LYS A 187 -58.48 36.93 -14.92
C LYS A 187 -59.89 37.14 -15.49
N LYS A 188 -60.02 37.27 -16.82
CA LYS A 188 -61.30 37.44 -17.53
C LYS A 188 -61.75 36.19 -18.29
N ALA A 189 -60.95 35.13 -18.30
CA ALA A 189 -61.30 33.79 -18.79
C ALA A 189 -61.73 32.89 -17.64
#